data_AF-A0A3B8SM52-F1
#
_entry.id   AF-A0A3B8SM52-F1
#
_cell.length_a   1.000
_cell.length_b   1.000
_cell.length_c   1.000
_cell.angle_alpha   90.00
_cell.angle_beta   90.00
_cell.angle_gamma   90.00
#
_symmetry.space_group_name_H-M   'P 1'
#
loop_
_entity.id
_entity.type
_entity.pdbx_description
1 polymer ?
#
loop_
_entity_poly.entity_id
_entity_poly.type
_entity_poly.pdbx_seq_one_letter_code
_entity_poly.pdbx_strand_id
1 'polypeptide(L)'
;MKLYIHYLKLHLKSLFEYKLSLILSIISQIFIFFSFTFVIISMFNKFSNIKGFTLYEVLLTFSIIHFGYATNEVFARGIDCFDELIVSGNYDRLLLRPYNIIIQILGYKIRYIKLIRVISSIIIMIYSI
;
A
#
# COMPACT_ATOMS: atom_id res chain seq x y z
N MET A 1 9.14 6.02 19.15
CA MET A 1 7.88 6.49 18.53
C MET A 1 7.92 7.93 18.04
N LYS A 2 8.36 8.93 18.84
CA LYS A 2 8.47 10.34 18.38
C LYS A 2 9.25 10.49 17.06
N LEU A 3 10.38 9.79 16.93
CA LEU A 3 11.21 9.79 15.71
C LEU A 3 10.48 9.21 14.48
N TYR A 4 9.74 8.12 14.65
CA TYR A 4 8.96 7.50 13.58
C TYR A 4 7.86 8.44 13.06
N ILE A 5 7.12 9.08 13.97
CA ILE A 5 6.10 10.08 13.64
C ILE A 5 6.72 11.28 12.92
N HIS A 6 7.95 11.67 13.29
CA HIS A 6 8.68 12.71 12.59
C HIS A 6 9.01 12.31 11.15
N TYR A 7 9.51 11.09 10.91
CA TYR A 7 9.75 10.57 9.55
C TYR A 7 8.48 10.52 8.72
N LEU A 8 7.38 10.01 9.31
CA LEU A 8 6.05 10.02 8.70
C LEU A 8 5.67 11.44 8.22
N LYS A 9 5.80 12.44 9.09
CA LYS A 9 5.49 13.84 8.75
C LYS A 9 6.36 14.38 7.61
N LEU A 10 7.65 14.03 7.57
CA LEU A 10 8.57 14.47 6.50
C LEU A 10 8.19 13.85 5.15
N HIS A 11 7.95 12.54 5.11
CA HIS A 11 7.50 11.84 3.90
C HIS A 11 6.16 12.39 3.39
N LEU A 12 5.24 12.69 4.30
CA LEU A 12 3.95 13.31 3.97
C LEU A 12 4.14 14.73 3.40
N LYS A 13 5.03 15.53 3.98
CA LYS A 13 5.35 16.88 3.48
C LYS A 13 5.97 16.84 2.06
N SER A 14 6.87 15.90 1.80
CA SER A 14 7.50 15.72 0.48
C SER A 14 6.47 15.39 -0.60
N LEU A 15 5.43 14.63 -0.28
CA LEU A 15 4.35 14.33 -1.23
C LEU A 15 3.52 15.56 -1.59
N PHE A 16 3.25 16.44 -0.63
CA PHE A 16 2.49 17.67 -0.86
C PHE A 16 3.28 18.74 -1.63
N GLU A 17 4.61 18.62 -1.70
CA GLU A 17 5.47 19.53 -2.46
C GLU A 17 5.19 19.41 -3.96
N TYR A 18 5.05 18.19 -4.47
CA TYR A 18 4.74 17.92 -5.88
C TYR A 18 3.26 17.57 -6.10
N LYS A 19 2.38 18.57 -5.92
CA LYS A 19 0.92 18.40 -5.97
C LYS A 19 0.40 17.70 -7.23
N LEU A 20 0.95 18.03 -8.40
CA LEU A 20 0.52 17.42 -9.66
C LEU A 20 0.92 15.93 -9.71
N SER A 21 2.17 15.61 -9.35
CA SER A 21 2.64 14.21 -9.25
C SER A 21 1.80 13.40 -8.24
N LEU A 22 1.46 14.02 -7.10
CA LEU A 22 0.56 13.43 -6.12
C LEU A 22 -0.78 13.09 -6.77
N ILE A 23 -1.47 14.06 -7.38
CA ILE A 23 -2.80 13.86 -7.97
C ILE A 23 -2.77 12.76 -9.03
N LEU A 24 -1.79 12.78 -9.95
CA LEU A 24 -1.66 11.73 -10.97
C LEU A 24 -1.43 10.35 -10.33
N SER A 25 -0.63 10.29 -9.27
CA SER A 25 -0.37 9.04 -8.55
C SER A 25 -1.61 8.52 -7.83
N ILE A 26 -2.45 9.42 -7.29
CA ILE A 26 -3.74 9.06 -6.67
C ILE A 26 -4.68 8.46 -7.72
N ILE A 27 -4.85 9.17 -8.83
CA ILE A 27 -5.72 8.74 -9.94
C ILE A 27 -5.26 7.39 -10.48
N SER A 28 -3.95 7.23 -10.72
CA SER A 28 -3.36 5.97 -11.16
C SER A 28 -3.68 4.83 -10.20
N GLN A 29 -3.51 5.05 -8.89
CA GLN A 29 -3.73 4.01 -7.88
C GLN A 29 -5.21 3.59 -7.80
N ILE A 30 -6.15 4.52 -8.00
CA ILE A 30 -7.59 4.25 -8.09
C ILE A 30 -7.90 3.45 -9.35
N PHE A 31 -7.40 3.89 -10.51
CA PHE A 31 -7.64 3.22 -11.78
C PHE A 31 -7.16 1.78 -11.77
N ILE A 32 -5.93 1.53 -11.28
CA ILE A 32 -5.39 0.17 -11.19
C ILE A 32 -6.30 -0.73 -10.36
N PHE A 33 -6.71 -0.26 -9.17
CA PHE A 33 -7.53 -1.06 -8.27
C PHE A 33 -8.95 -1.29 -8.83
N PHE A 34 -9.52 -0.26 -9.45
CA PHE A 34 -10.80 -0.34 -10.14
C PHE A 34 -10.75 -1.32 -11.31
N SER A 35 -9.69 -1.32 -12.12
CA SER A 35 -9.52 -2.26 -13.23
C SER A 35 -9.57 -3.72 -12.78
N PHE A 36 -8.91 -4.08 -11.68
CA PHE A 36 -8.99 -5.44 -11.13
C PHE A 36 -10.41 -5.80 -10.68
N THR A 37 -11.08 -4.88 -9.99
CA THR A 37 -12.46 -5.08 -9.52
C THR A 37 -13.43 -5.22 -10.69
N PHE A 38 -13.26 -4.38 -11.72
CA PHE A 38 -14.05 -4.41 -12.94
C PHE A 38 -13.88 -5.74 -13.69
N VAL A 39 -12.66 -6.29 -13.75
CA VAL A 39 -12.41 -7.61 -14.33
C VAL A 39 -13.21 -8.69 -13.60
N ILE A 40 -13.22 -8.68 -12.26
CA ILE A 40 -14.00 -9.65 -11.47
C ILE A 40 -15.50 -9.54 -11.81
N ILE A 41 -16.05 -8.33 -11.78
CA ILE A 41 -17.48 -8.10 -12.09
C ILE A 41 -17.80 -8.54 -13.53
N SER A 42 -16.94 -8.20 -14.49
CA SER A 42 -17.12 -8.56 -15.89
C SER A 42 -17.07 -10.08 -16.11
N MET A 43 -16.19 -10.80 -15.39
CA MET A 43 -16.16 -12.26 -15.43
C MET A 43 -17.47 -12.86 -14.90
N PHE A 44 -17.99 -12.36 -13.79
CA PHE A 44 -19.23 -12.88 -13.20
C PHE A 44 -20.49 -12.55 -14.01
N ASN A 45 -20.48 -11.47 -14.80
CA ASN A 45 -21.54 -11.22 -15.78
C ASN A 45 -21.61 -12.31 -16.85
N LYS A 46 -20.49 -12.97 -17.18
CA LYS A 46 -20.43 -14.06 -18.16
C LYS A 46 -20.55 -15.44 -17.52
N PHE A 47 -19.98 -15.60 -16.33
CA PHE A 47 -19.96 -16.85 -15.57
C PHE A 47 -20.72 -16.62 -14.25
N SER A 48 -22.00 -17.00 -14.22
CA SER A 48 -22.87 -16.73 -13.06
C SER A 48 -22.36 -17.30 -11.74
N ASN A 49 -21.51 -18.34 -11.80
CA ASN A 49 -20.92 -18.96 -10.61
C ASN A 49 -19.54 -19.54 -10.96
N ILE A 50 -18.55 -19.33 -10.09
CA ILE A 50 -17.24 -19.97 -10.17
C ILE A 50 -17.17 -21.03 -9.07
N LYS A 51 -17.40 -22.30 -9.43
CA LYS A 51 -17.20 -23.45 -8.52
C LYS A 51 -17.97 -23.33 -7.18
N GLY A 52 -19.13 -22.69 -7.18
CA GLY A 52 -19.96 -22.47 -5.99
C GLY A 52 -19.80 -21.08 -5.36
N PHE A 53 -18.78 -20.31 -5.72
CA PHE A 53 -18.59 -18.94 -5.24
C PHE A 53 -19.47 -17.93 -5.97
N THR A 54 -20.15 -17.12 -5.18
CA THR A 54 -20.87 -15.93 -5.62
C THR A 54 -19.91 -14.77 -5.87
N LEU A 55 -20.37 -13.76 -6.62
CA LEU A 55 -19.62 -12.53 -6.90
C LEU A 55 -19.14 -11.86 -5.60
N TYR A 56 -20.00 -11.81 -4.59
CA TYR A 56 -19.70 -11.15 -3.32
C TYR A 56 -18.62 -11.89 -2.53
N GLU A 57 -18.63 -13.22 -2.48
CA GLU A 57 -17.59 -14.00 -1.81
C GLU A 57 -16.21 -13.81 -2.48
N VAL A 58 -16.17 -13.72 -3.81
CA VAL A 58 -14.92 -13.44 -4.53
C VAL A 58 -14.43 -12.01 -4.30
N LEU A 59 -15.32 -11.02 -4.29
CA LEU A 59 -14.95 -9.63 -3.96
C LEU A 59 -14.47 -9.47 -2.51
N LEU A 60 -15.04 -10.25 -1.59
CA LEU A 60 -14.63 -10.28 -0.18
C LEU A 60 -13.21 -10.84 -0.04
N THR A 61 -12.92 -11.99 -0.67
CA THR A 61 -11.56 -12.55 -0.63
C THR A 61 -10.53 -11.64 -1.32
N PHE A 62 -10.90 -11.05 -2.46
CA PHE A 62 -10.08 -10.06 -3.17
C PHE A 62 -9.75 -8.86 -2.28
N SER A 63 -10.76 -8.26 -1.64
CA SER A 63 -10.56 -7.07 -0.81
C SER A 63 -9.73 -7.34 0.44
N ILE A 64 -9.88 -8.49 1.10
CA ILE A 64 -9.07 -8.88 2.28
C ILE A 64 -7.60 -9.01 1.91
N ILE A 65 -7.28 -9.72 0.82
CA ILE A 65 -5.90 -9.91 0.35
C ILE A 65 -5.28 -8.55 0.01
N HIS A 66 -6.02 -7.72 -0.72
CA HIS A 66 -5.54 -6.41 -1.14
C HIS A 66 -5.36 -5.44 0.03
N PHE A 67 -6.22 -5.52 1.06
CA PHE A 67 -6.11 -4.76 2.30
C PHE A 67 -4.85 -5.13 3.08
N GLY A 68 -4.58 -6.42 3.26
CA GLY A 68 -3.38 -6.89 3.96
C GLY A 68 -2.10 -6.44 3.25
N TYR A 69 -2.01 -6.66 1.94
CA TYR A 69 -0.86 -6.22 1.16
C TYR A 69 -0.69 -4.69 1.18
N ALA A 70 -1.77 -3.93 1.00
CA ALA A 70 -1.69 -2.46 0.97
C ALA A 70 -1.24 -1.90 2.32
N THR A 71 -1.74 -2.48 3.41
CA THR A 71 -1.34 -2.09 4.77
C THR A 71 0.15 -2.35 4.99
N ASN A 72 0.65 -3.52 4.56
CA ASN A 72 2.07 -3.84 4.65
C ASN A 72 2.92 -2.84 3.83
N GLU A 73 2.52 -2.51 2.60
CA GLU A 73 3.26 -1.54 1.78
C GLU A 73 3.24 -0.11 2.32
N VAL A 74 2.23 0.28 3.10
CA VAL A 74 2.21 1.62 3.70
C VAL A 74 3.21 1.70 4.85
N PHE A 75 3.25 0.69 5.72
CA PHE A 75 4.00 0.77 6.98
C PHE A 75 5.35 0.06 6.98
N ALA A 76 5.47 -1.09 6.31
CA ALA A 76 6.63 -1.97 6.41
C ALA A 76 7.53 -1.95 5.17
N ARG A 77 7.26 -1.08 4.19
CA ARG A 77 8.02 -1.06 2.92
C ARG A 77 9.53 -0.83 3.08
N GLY A 78 9.94 -0.11 4.12
CA GLY A 78 11.35 0.07 4.44
C GLY A 78 12.08 -1.25 4.72
N ILE A 79 11.37 -2.24 5.27
CA ILE A 79 11.89 -3.59 5.49
C ILE A 79 11.91 -4.37 4.16
N ASP A 80 10.87 -4.27 3.34
CA ASP A 80 10.83 -4.93 2.02
C ASP A 80 11.96 -4.43 1.08
N CYS A 81 12.41 -3.19 1.24
CA CYS A 81 13.49 -2.58 0.45
C CYS A 81 14.85 -2.64 1.18
N PHE A 82 15.02 -3.56 2.13
CA PHE A 82 16.26 -3.67 2.90
C PHE A 82 17.48 -4.03 2.04
N ASP A 83 17.30 -4.83 1.00
CA ASP A 83 18.40 -5.19 0.09
C ASP A 83 18.96 -3.96 -0.63
N GLU A 84 18.09 -3.03 -1.04
CA GLU A 84 18.48 -1.74 -1.65
C GLU A 84 19.34 -0.91 -0.69
N LEU A 85 19.04 -0.97 0.62
CA LEU A 85 19.78 -0.27 1.67
C LEU A 85 21.19 -0.83 1.87
N ILE A 86 21.34 -2.15 1.80
CA ILE A 86 22.65 -2.81 1.89
C ILE A 86 23.50 -2.49 0.67
N VAL A 87 22.94 -2.71 -0.54
CA VAL A 87 23.69 -2.51 -1.80
C VAL A 87 24.13 -1.06 -1.98
N SER A 88 23.33 -0.10 -1.51
CA SER A 88 23.67 1.33 -1.58
C SER A 88 24.66 1.81 -0.50
N GLY A 89 25.06 0.96 0.45
CA GLY A 89 25.92 1.33 1.58
C GLY A 89 25.25 2.27 2.60
N ASN A 90 23.98 2.61 2.41
CA ASN A 90 23.24 3.49 3.34
C ASN A 90 22.94 2.79 4.67
N TYR A 91 22.96 1.46 4.70
CA TYR A 91 22.77 0.69 5.93
C TYR A 91 23.85 1.01 6.98
N ASP A 92 25.12 1.15 6.58
CA ASP A 92 26.22 1.49 7.49
C ASP A 92 25.99 2.86 8.17
N ARG A 93 25.42 3.81 7.43
CA ARG A 93 25.03 5.11 7.97
C ARG A 93 23.91 5.01 9.01
N LEU A 94 22.99 4.05 8.87
CA LEU A 94 21.95 3.80 9.87
C LEU A 94 22.53 3.18 11.14
N LEU A 95 23.51 2.27 11.00
CA LEU A 95 24.20 1.61 12.11
C LEU A 95 24.97 2.60 12.99
N LEU A 96 25.55 3.65 12.38
CA LEU A 96 26.30 4.69 13.10
C LEU A 96 25.42 5.63 13.92
N ARG A 97 24.09 5.64 13.72
CA ARG A 97 23.18 6.51 14.47
C ARG A 97 22.74 5.84 15.77
N PRO A 98 22.76 6.54 16.92
CA PRO A 98 22.41 5.98 18.23
C PRO A 98 20.88 5.86 18.43
N TYR A 99 20.18 5.24 17.49
CA TYR A 99 18.73 5.02 17.53
C TYR A 99 18.41 3.59 17.08
N ASN A 100 17.26 3.06 17.54
CA ASN A 100 16.83 1.71 17.17
C ASN A 100 16.75 1.53 15.64
N ILE A 101 17.53 0.58 15.12
CA ILE A 101 17.70 0.33 13.69
C ILE A 101 16.38 -0.03 13.01
N ILE A 102 15.49 -0.77 13.68
CA ILE A 102 14.23 -1.25 13.10
C ILE A 102 13.33 -0.05 12.78
N ILE A 103 13.28 0.94 13.68
CA ILE A 103 12.49 2.17 13.49
C ILE A 103 13.08 3.02 12.37
N GLN A 104 14.41 3.06 12.25
CA GLN A 104 15.09 3.79 11.19
C GLN A 104 14.84 3.16 9.82
N ILE A 105 14.89 1.83 9.72
CA ILE A 105 14.60 1.09 8.48
C ILE A 105 13.13 1.27 8.08
N LEU A 106 12.18 1.11 9.02
CA LEU A 106 10.76 1.38 8.78
C LEU A 106 10.52 2.82 8.29
N GLY A 107 11.22 3.79 8.88
CA GLY A 107 11.14 5.20 8.51
C GLY A 107 11.86 5.58 7.22
N TYR A 108 12.70 4.70 6.68
CA TYR A 108 13.54 5.00 5.51
C TYR A 108 12.72 5.22 4.25
N LYS A 109 11.73 4.34 4.00
CA LYS A 109 10.89 4.38 2.80
C LYS A 109 9.44 4.06 3.15
N ILE A 110 8.58 5.06 3.03
CA ILE A 110 7.15 4.96 3.32
C ILE A 110 6.38 5.35 2.07
N ARG A 111 5.46 4.50 1.61
CA ARG A 111 4.65 4.75 0.41
C ARG A 111 3.22 5.14 0.79
N TYR A 112 3.05 6.39 1.19
CA TYR A 112 1.71 6.90 1.53
C TYR A 112 0.69 6.82 0.40
N ILE A 113 1.14 6.81 -0.87
CA ILE A 113 0.22 6.67 -2.00
C ILE A 113 -0.60 5.38 -1.94
N LYS A 114 -0.08 4.33 -1.28
CA LYS A 114 -0.77 3.05 -1.13
C LYS A 114 -1.93 3.10 -0.12
N LEU A 115 -2.04 4.15 0.70
CA LEU A 115 -3.20 4.37 1.57
C LEU A 115 -4.52 4.43 0.79
N ILE A 116 -4.49 4.95 -0.43
CA ILE A 116 -5.68 4.99 -1.29
C ILE A 116 -6.17 3.57 -1.57
N ARG A 117 -5.24 2.64 -1.81
CA ARG A 117 -5.58 1.24 -2.03
C ARG A 117 -6.13 0.58 -0.77
N VAL A 118 -5.64 0.94 0.42
CA VAL A 118 -6.21 0.50 1.70
C VAL A 118 -7.67 0.93 1.81
N ILE A 119 -7.95 2.22 1.56
CA ILE A 119 -9.30 2.78 1.59
C ILE A 119 -10.20 2.09 0.56
N SER A 120 -9.75 1.95 -0.68
CA SER A 120 -10.51 1.27 -1.73
C SER A 120 -10.79 -0.19 -1.39
N SER A 121 -9.84 -0.89 -0.76
CA SER A 121 -10.03 -2.28 -0.33
C SER A 121 -11.09 -2.38 0.77
N ILE A 122 -11.09 -1.47 1.74
CA ILE A 122 -12.13 -1.41 2.78
C ILE A 122 -13.52 -1.16 2.17
N ILE A 123 -13.61 -0.25 1.20
CA ILE A 123 -14.88 0.06 0.51
C ILE A 123 -15.44 -1.20 -0.17
N ILE A 124 -14.62 -1.94 -0.91
CA ILE A 124 -15.07 -3.18 -1.56
C ILE A 124 -15.42 -4.24 -0.52
N MET A 125 -14.64 -4.34 0.55
CA MET A 125 -14.91 -5.30 1.62
C MET A 125 -16.29 -5.06 2.25
N ILE A 126 -16.65 -3.79 2.53
CA ILE A 126 -17.97 -3.42 3.05
C ILE A 126 -19.07 -3.70 2.01
N TYR A 127 -18.82 -3.43 0.72
CA TYR A 127 -19.78 -3.71 -0.35
C TYR A 127 -20.03 -5.21 -0.58
N SER A 128 -19.08 -6.06 -0.18
CA SER A 128 -19.12 -7.51 -0.41
C SER A 128 -19.78 -8.31 0.71
N ILE A 129 -20.11 -7.65 1.82
CA ILE A 129 -20.82 -8.22 2.97
C ILE A 129 -22.32 -8.00 2.76
#